data_AF-A0A958FJN6-F1
#
_entry.id   AF-A0A958FJN6-F1
#
_cell.length_a   1.000
_cell.length_b   1.000
_cell.length_c   1.000
_cell.angle_alpha   90.00
_cell.angle_beta   90.00
_cell.angle_gamma   90.00
#
_symmetry.space_group_name_H-M   'P 1'
#
loop_
_entity.id
_entity.type
_entity.pdbx_description
1 polymer ?
#
loop_
_entity_poly.entity_id
_entity_poly.type
_entity_poly.pdbx_seq_one_letter_code
_entity_poly.pdbx_strand_id
1 'polypeptide(L)'
;PGNGDTLIRIDPPVTSGEVDTDLGDKFEVQILDNANNPVPGLLVSFAIVNKPAGASNESLTAYTELTDNNGIASTRLHLGTKVGDYTVRAFNISTVPVAV
;
A
#
# COMPACT_ATOMS: atom_id res chain seq x y z
N PRO A 1 8.59 17.68 -18.80
CA PRO A 1 8.86 17.65 -17.34
C PRO A 1 7.57 17.91 -16.55
N GLY A 2 7.02 16.87 -15.93
CA GLY A 2 5.77 16.96 -15.17
C GLY A 2 5.41 15.61 -14.59
N ASN A 3 6.35 14.96 -13.90
CA ASN A 3 6.06 13.71 -13.18
C ASN A 3 5.48 14.11 -11.81
N GLY A 4 4.19 14.43 -11.81
CA GLY A 4 3.39 14.76 -10.64
C GLY A 4 2.89 13.54 -9.89
N ASP A 5 3.76 12.54 -9.66
CA ASP A 5 3.43 11.41 -8.79
C ASP A 5 3.58 11.86 -7.33
N THR A 6 2.60 12.62 -6.83
CA THR A 6 2.54 12.98 -5.43
C THR A 6 1.99 11.76 -4.66
N LEU A 7 2.87 10.89 -4.21
CA LEU A 7 2.53 9.79 -3.30
C LEU A 7 2.21 10.36 -1.92
N ILE A 8 0.92 10.50 -1.59
CA ILE A 8 0.52 10.82 -0.23
C ILE A 8 0.48 9.50 0.56
N ARG A 9 1.49 9.31 1.41
CA ARG A 9 1.54 8.22 2.39
C ARG A 9 0.46 8.48 3.43
N ILE A 10 -0.64 7.73 3.38
CA ILE A 10 -1.55 7.64 4.52
C ILE A 10 -1.00 6.51 5.39
N ASP A 11 -0.41 6.87 6.53
CA ASP A 11 0.00 5.89 7.52
C ASP A 11 -1.27 5.23 8.10
N PRO A 12 -1.34 3.89 8.21
CA PRO A 12 -2.49 3.26 8.85
C PRO A 12 -2.61 3.72 10.31
N PRO A 13 -3.84 3.94 10.82
CA PRO A 13 -4.06 4.48 12.16
C PRO A 13 -3.69 3.52 13.30
N VAL A 14 -3.58 2.20 13.05
CA VAL A 14 -2.97 1.25 13.99
C VAL A 14 -1.79 0.50 13.38
N THR A 15 -0.72 0.42 14.17
CA THR A 15 0.55 -0.23 13.79
C THR A 15 0.84 -1.48 14.65
N SER A 16 -0.17 -2.00 15.35
CA SER A 16 -0.01 -3.16 16.25
C SER A 16 -1.24 -4.07 16.23
N GLY A 17 -1.01 -5.38 16.15
CA GLY A 17 -2.03 -6.44 16.21
C GLY A 17 -1.48 -7.74 16.80
N GLU A 18 -2.31 -8.76 16.96
CA GLU A 18 -1.86 -10.09 17.40
C GLU A 18 -1.14 -10.84 16.27
N VAL A 19 -0.19 -11.69 16.63
CA VAL A 19 0.49 -12.56 15.66
C VAL A 19 -0.52 -13.49 14.99
N ASP A 20 -0.27 -13.81 13.72
CA ASP A 20 -1.14 -14.71 12.93
C ASP A 20 -2.58 -14.20 12.79
N THR A 21 -2.77 -12.88 12.84
CA THR A 21 -4.07 -12.24 12.65
C THR A 21 -3.99 -11.13 11.60
N ASP A 22 -5.12 -10.91 10.92
CA ASP A 22 -5.29 -9.76 10.06
C ASP A 22 -5.21 -8.47 10.88
N LEU A 23 -4.31 -7.56 10.48
CA LEU A 23 -4.25 -6.24 11.07
C LEU A 23 -5.62 -5.56 10.87
N GLY A 24 -6.19 -5.04 11.97
CA GLY A 24 -7.56 -4.54 12.00
C GLY A 24 -7.82 -3.41 11.00
N ASP A 25 -6.82 -2.54 10.78
CA ASP A 25 -6.89 -1.47 9.79
C ASP A 25 -6.24 -1.86 8.47
N LYS A 26 -6.76 -1.24 7.40
CA LYS A 26 -6.18 -1.33 6.07
C LYS A 26 -5.12 -0.24 5.93
N PHE A 27 -4.04 -0.56 5.22
CA PHE A 27 -3.13 0.40 4.65
C PHE A 27 -3.83 1.04 3.46
N GLU A 28 -4.21 2.29 3.59
CA GLU A 28 -4.78 3.08 2.51
C GLU A 28 -3.70 3.99 1.95
N VAL A 29 -3.70 4.20 0.64
CA VAL A 29 -2.85 5.21 0.00
C VAL A 29 -3.69 6.01 -0.94
N GLN A 30 -3.54 7.33 -0.90
CA GLN A 30 -4.27 8.23 -1.79
C GLN A 30 -3.30 8.82 -2.80
N ILE A 31 -3.67 8.72 -4.07
CA ILE A 31 -2.96 9.35 -5.17
C ILE A 31 -3.76 10.56 -5.64
N LEU A 32 -3.10 11.71 -5.56
CA LEU A 32 -3.60 12.98 -6.05
C LEU A 32 -2.69 13.50 -7.17
N ASP A 33 -3.27 14.20 -8.14
CA ASP A 33 -2.53 14.97 -9.13
C ASP A 33 -1.94 16.26 -8.54
N ASN A 34 -1.15 17.00 -9.34
CA ASN A 34 -0.57 18.29 -8.93
C ASN A 34 -1.60 19.39 -8.61
N ALA A 35 -2.87 19.19 -8.98
CA ALA A 35 -3.98 20.07 -8.66
C ALA A 35 -4.82 19.55 -7.47
N ASN A 36 -4.33 18.53 -6.75
CA ASN A 36 -5.01 17.83 -5.65
C ASN A 36 -6.29 17.09 -6.06
N ASN A 37 -6.46 16.74 -7.34
CA ASN A 37 -7.57 15.90 -7.77
C ASN A 37 -7.21 14.42 -7.59
N PRO A 38 -8.15 13.58 -7.10
CA PRO A 38 -7.95 12.15 -7.02
C PRO A 38 -7.79 11.52 -8.40
N VAL A 39 -6.82 10.62 -8.54
CA VAL A 39 -6.57 9.91 -9.81
C VAL A 39 -7.04 8.46 -9.70
N PRO A 40 -8.21 8.11 -10.25
CA PRO A 40 -8.69 6.72 -10.32
C PRO A 40 -7.96 5.89 -11.37
N GLY A 41 -7.91 4.57 -11.16
CA GLY A 41 -7.39 3.61 -12.14
C GLY A 41 -5.87 3.54 -12.23
N LEU A 42 -5.14 4.10 -11.26
CA LEU A 42 -3.70 3.93 -11.15
C LEU A 42 -3.35 2.65 -10.40
N LEU A 43 -2.36 1.91 -10.93
CA LEU A 43 -1.92 0.67 -10.32
C LEU A 43 -0.95 0.94 -9.16
N VAL A 44 -1.38 0.58 -7.96
CA VAL A 44 -0.57 0.61 -6.74
C VAL A 44 -0.11 -0.80 -6.43
N SER A 45 1.19 -0.94 -6.16
CA SER A 45 1.81 -2.19 -5.72
C SER A 45 2.22 -2.08 -4.26
N PHE A 46 1.92 -3.10 -3.47
CA PHE A 46 2.25 -3.20 -2.06
C PHE A 46 3.21 -4.37 -1.84
N ALA A 47 4.25 -4.13 -1.04
CA ALA A 47 5.23 -5.13 -0.69
C ALA A 47 5.62 -5.04 0.78
N ILE A 48 5.77 -6.20 1.42
CA ILE A 48 6.34 -6.31 2.77
C ILE A 48 7.86 -6.23 2.62
N VAL A 49 8.44 -5.09 3.00
CA VAL A 49 9.88 -4.82 2.86
C VAL A 49 10.68 -5.16 4.11
N ASN A 50 10.02 -5.29 5.25
CA ASN A 50 10.64 -5.73 6.50
C ASN A 50 9.68 -6.65 7.26
N LYS A 51 10.24 -7.69 7.87
CA LYS A 51 9.53 -8.60 8.75
C LYS A 51 10.47 -9.19 9.81
N PRO A 52 9.94 -9.69 10.94
CA PRO A 52 10.75 -10.38 11.94
C PRO A 52 11.46 -11.61 11.36
N ALA A 53 12.69 -11.88 11.80
CA ALA A 53 13.44 -13.06 11.35
C ALA A 53 12.70 -14.36 11.74
N GLY A 54 12.50 -15.24 10.77
CA GLY A 54 11.74 -16.48 10.97
C GLY A 54 10.22 -16.30 11.06
N ALA A 55 9.69 -15.09 10.84
CA ALA A 55 8.26 -14.90 10.59
C ALA A 55 7.84 -15.66 9.33
N SER A 56 6.69 -16.32 9.42
CA SER A 56 6.02 -17.02 8.33
C SER A 56 4.52 -16.72 8.41
N ASN A 57 3.79 -17.02 7.34
CA ASN A 57 2.34 -16.78 7.20
C ASN A 57 1.94 -15.31 7.00
N GLU A 58 2.89 -14.37 6.93
CA GLU A 58 2.57 -13.00 6.55
C GLU A 58 2.08 -12.92 5.10
N SER A 59 1.04 -12.14 4.87
CA SER A 59 0.48 -11.92 3.54
C SER A 59 -0.20 -10.56 3.44
N LEU A 60 -0.40 -10.10 2.21
CA LEU A 60 -1.24 -8.93 1.94
C LEU A 60 -2.54 -9.41 1.28
N THR A 61 -3.68 -8.82 1.65
CA THR A 61 -4.95 -9.11 0.97
C THR A 61 -4.90 -8.73 -0.50
N ALA A 62 -4.16 -7.67 -0.82
CA ALA A 62 -3.86 -7.25 -2.19
C ALA A 62 -2.39 -6.82 -2.29
N TYR A 63 -1.63 -7.48 -3.16
CA TYR A 63 -0.28 -7.04 -3.52
C TYR A 63 -0.31 -5.96 -4.60
N THR A 64 -1.39 -5.88 -5.36
CA THR A 64 -1.62 -4.83 -6.35
C THR A 64 -3.08 -4.46 -6.37
N GLU A 65 -3.40 -3.17 -6.33
CA GLU A 65 -4.77 -2.65 -6.36
C GLU A 65 -4.82 -1.39 -7.22
N LEU A 66 -5.92 -1.21 -7.95
CA LEU A 66 -6.18 0.03 -8.69
C LEU A 66 -6.79 1.05 -7.74
N THR A 67 -6.38 2.32 -7.85
CA THR A 67 -7.03 3.39 -7.10
C THR A 67 -8.49 3.54 -7.50
N ASP A 68 -9.36 3.75 -6.50
CA ASP A 68 -10.78 3.98 -6.69
C ASP A 68 -11.09 5.40 -7.22
N ASN A 69 -12.38 5.76 -7.35
CA ASN A 69 -12.83 7.09 -7.78
C ASN A 69 -12.33 8.25 -6.89
N ASN A 70 -11.87 7.96 -5.67
CA ASN A 70 -11.28 8.91 -4.74
C ASN A 70 -9.75 8.89 -4.76
N GLY A 71 -9.15 8.17 -5.71
CA GLY A 71 -7.71 8.01 -5.84
C GLY A 71 -7.13 7.10 -4.76
N ILE A 72 -7.94 6.30 -4.06
CA ILE A 72 -7.53 5.51 -2.91
C ILE A 72 -7.33 4.06 -3.32
N ALA A 73 -6.17 3.50 -2.99
CA ALA A 73 -5.92 2.06 -3.04
C ALA A 73 -5.73 1.55 -1.61
N SER A 74 -6.28 0.38 -1.29
CA SER A 74 -6.19 -0.19 0.04
C SER A 74 -5.52 -1.56 0.04
N THR A 75 -4.89 -1.95 1.14
CA THR A 75 -4.48 -3.33 1.37
C THR A 75 -4.49 -3.63 2.84
N ARG A 76 -4.56 -4.89 3.24
CA ARG A 76 -4.49 -5.29 4.64
C ARG A 76 -3.34 -6.26 4.81
N LEU A 77 -2.54 -6.04 5.85
CA LEU A 77 -1.48 -6.95 6.25
C LEU A 77 -2.05 -8.03 7.16
N HIS A 78 -1.84 -9.28 6.78
CA HIS A 78 -1.90 -10.42 7.67
C HIS A 78 -0.57 -10.52 8.41
N LEU A 79 -0.59 -10.35 9.72
CA LEU A 79 0.61 -10.48 10.55
C LEU A 79 1.06 -11.94 10.55
N GLY A 80 2.36 -12.17 10.49
CA GLY A 80 2.91 -13.52 10.56
C GLY A 80 2.91 -14.08 11.99
N THR A 81 3.46 -15.27 12.13
CA THR A 81 3.52 -16.04 13.40
C THR A 81 4.49 -15.49 14.46
N LYS A 82 5.07 -14.31 14.26
CA LYS A 82 6.11 -13.74 15.12
C LYS A 82 5.82 -12.29 15.46
N VAL A 83 6.01 -11.94 16.73
CA VAL A 83 5.94 -10.56 17.20
C VAL A 83 7.16 -9.80 16.68
N GLY A 84 6.92 -8.60 16.17
CA GLY A 84 7.95 -7.66 15.77
C GLY A 84 7.45 -6.70 14.69
N ASP A 85 8.37 -5.91 14.16
CA ASP A 85 8.02 -4.87 13.19
C ASP A 85 7.85 -5.44 11.78
N TYR A 86 6.68 -5.20 11.21
CA TYR A 86 6.41 -5.42 9.80
C TYR A 86 6.36 -4.08 9.09
N THR A 87 7.12 -3.92 8.03
CA THR A 87 7.09 -2.72 7.20
C THR A 87 6.49 -3.07 5.85
N VAL A 88 5.33 -2.50 5.57
CA VAL A 88 4.69 -2.54 4.24
C VAL A 88 5.01 -1.25 3.52
N ARG A 89 5.38 -1.35 2.25
CA ARG A 89 5.65 -0.21 1.40
C ARG A 89 4.77 -0.29 0.16
N ALA A 90 4.09 0.81 -0.11
CA ALA A 90 3.34 1.02 -1.34
C ALA A 90 4.20 1.76 -2.35
N PHE A 91 4.05 1.38 -3.62
CA PHE A 91 4.72 1.99 -4.75
C PHE A 91 3.70 2.13 -5.87
N ASN A 92 3.61 3.30 -6.49
CA ASN A 92 2.88 3.41 -7.74
C ASN A 92 3.71 2.77 -8.86
N ILE A 93 3.08 1.92 -9.66
CA ILE A 93 3.62 1.56 -10.95
C ILE A 93 3.21 2.70 -11.87
N SER A 94 4.07 3.73 -11.97
CA SER A 94 3.92 4.80 -12.96
C SER A 94 4.23 4.23 -14.34
N THR A 95 3.34 3.39 -14.87
CA THR A 95 3.33 3.12 -16.31
C THR A 95 2.66 4.32 -16.94
N VAL A 96 3.44 5.30 -17.34
CA VAL A 96 3.05 6.12 -18.50
C VAL A 96 3.12 5.16 -19.69
N PRO A 97 2.00 4.71 -20.30
CA PRO A 97 2.13 4.21 -21.65
C PRO A 97 2.50 5.44 -22.47
N VAL A 98 3.78 5.57 -22.81
CA VAL A 98 4.16 6.41 -23.94
C VAL A 98 3.50 5.75 -25.13
N ALA A 99 2.33 6.27 -25.53
CA ALA A 99 1.78 6.00 -26.83
C ALA A 99 2.81 6.47 -27.86
N VAL A 100 3.45 5.52 -28.53
CA VAL A 100 4.18 5.74 -29.79
C VAL A 100 3.22 5.59 -30.95
#